data_AF-A0A7S3BHQ8-F1
#
_entry.id   AF-A0A7S3BHQ8-F1
#
_cell.length_a   1.000
_cell.length_b   1.000
_cell.length_c   1.000
_cell.angle_alpha   90.00
_cell.angle_beta   90.00
_cell.angle_gamma   90.00
#
_symmetry.space_group_name_H-M   'P 1'
#
loop_
_entity.id
_entity.type
_entity.pdbx_description
1 polymer ?
#
loop_
_entity_poly.entity_id
_entity_poly.type
_entity_poly.pdbx_seq_one_letter_code
_entity_poly.pdbx_strand_id
1 'polypeptide(L)'
;SHSLARDGERTQIVSINAQAEAFPGEGGAQGFSARWDARRHARNSRGGAPQIRSSADCAVYELHVRDFSASDESVPEHLRGTYEAFTCEESRGRAHLRGLAEAGMTHVHLLPVADFGSVSEDREWHARAD
;
A
#
# COMPACT_ATOMS: atom_id res chain seq x y z
N SER A 1 -1.15 -22.94 -10.69
CA SER A 1 -1.50 -24.21 -11.37
C SER A 1 -0.54 -24.43 -12.54
N HIS A 2 -0.14 -25.67 -12.83
CA HIS A 2 0.70 -25.96 -14.00
C HIS A 2 -0.19 -26.31 -15.19
N SER A 3 -0.13 -25.53 -16.26
CA SER A 3 -0.67 -25.92 -17.57
C SER A 3 0.49 -26.21 -18.52
N LEU A 4 0.39 -27.28 -19.28
CA LEU A 4 1.31 -27.59 -20.37
C LEU A 4 0.89 -26.77 -21.59
N ALA A 5 1.81 -25.94 -22.10
CA ALA A 5 1.63 -25.29 -23.38
C ALA A 5 1.74 -26.33 -24.52
N ARG A 6 1.22 -25.99 -25.71
CA ARG A 6 1.06 -26.90 -26.85
C ARG A 6 2.40 -27.38 -27.45
N ASP A 7 3.49 -26.72 -27.08
CA ASP A 7 4.90 -26.98 -27.41
C ASP A 7 5.62 -27.88 -26.38
N GLY A 8 4.95 -28.27 -25.29
CA GLY A 8 5.54 -29.06 -24.20
C GLY A 8 6.26 -28.22 -23.15
N GLU A 9 6.27 -26.89 -23.27
CA GLU A 9 6.82 -26.02 -22.22
C GLU A 9 5.87 -25.96 -21.02
N ARG A 10 6.45 -26.01 -19.81
CA ARG A 10 5.72 -25.83 -18.56
C ARG A 10 5.63 -24.34 -18.25
N THR A 11 4.42 -23.79 -18.32
CA THR A 11 4.16 -22.43 -17.83
C THR A 11 3.74 -22.48 -16.36
N GLN A 12 4.40 -21.69 -15.52
CA GLN A 12 3.93 -21.41 -14.17
C GLN A 12 3.14 -20.10 -14.19
N ILE A 13 1.88 -20.17 -13.75
CA ILE A 13 0.98 -19.03 -13.69
C ILE A 13 0.59 -18.82 -12.21
N VAL A 14 0.75 -17.57 -11.76
CA VAL A 14 0.31 -17.10 -10.44
C VAL A 14 -1.22 -17.11 -10.39
N SER A 15 -1.78 -17.39 -9.21
CA SER A 15 -3.24 -17.41 -9.03
C SER A 15 -3.83 -16.02 -9.24
N ILE A 16 -4.94 -15.92 -9.99
CA ILE A 16 -5.70 -14.66 -10.09
C ILE A 16 -6.24 -14.16 -8.73
N ASN A 17 -6.39 -15.08 -7.77
CA ASN A 17 -6.84 -14.78 -6.41
C ASN A 17 -5.68 -14.76 -5.41
N ALA A 18 -4.45 -14.53 -5.87
CA ALA A 18 -3.32 -14.35 -4.97
C ALA A 18 -3.56 -13.16 -4.03
N GLN A 19 -3.30 -13.35 -2.74
CA GLN A 19 -3.56 -12.33 -1.70
C GLN A 19 -2.28 -11.84 -1.01
N ALA A 20 -1.19 -12.60 -1.13
CA ALA A 20 0.14 -12.25 -0.65
C ALA A 20 1.15 -13.07 -1.45
N GLU A 21 2.09 -12.39 -2.09
CA GLU A 21 3.23 -13.02 -2.73
C GLU A 21 4.38 -13.08 -1.73
N ALA A 22 4.99 -14.27 -1.60
CA ALA A 22 6.18 -14.45 -0.77
C ALA A 22 7.40 -14.39 -1.69
N PHE A 23 8.30 -13.44 -1.44
CA PHE A 23 9.56 -13.34 -2.18
C PHE A 23 10.51 -14.49 -1.80
N PRO A 24 11.09 -15.20 -2.78
CA PRO A 24 12.15 -16.16 -2.52
C PRO A 24 13.49 -15.42 -2.40
N GLY A 25 13.92 -15.11 -1.17
CA GLY A 25 15.23 -14.50 -0.90
C GLY A 25 15.52 -14.38 0.60
N GLU A 26 16.45 -15.22 1.06
CA GLU A 26 17.19 -15.21 2.34
C GLU A 26 16.51 -14.70 3.62
N GLY A 27 16.08 -15.65 4.47
CA GLY A 27 15.87 -15.37 5.90
C GLY A 27 14.49 -15.76 6.43
N GLY A 28 14.22 -17.06 6.51
CA GLY A 28 13.19 -17.60 7.40
C GLY A 28 11.74 -17.39 6.95
N ALA A 29 11.07 -18.51 6.65
CA ALA A 29 9.61 -18.61 6.53
C ALA A 29 8.89 -18.38 7.88
N GLN A 30 9.18 -17.26 8.55
CA GLN A 30 8.62 -16.84 9.83
C GLN A 30 8.23 -15.35 9.76
N GLY A 31 7.53 -14.93 8.70
CA GLY A 31 7.34 -13.50 8.48
C GLY A 31 6.10 -13.03 7.74
N PHE A 32 5.40 -13.84 6.94
CA PHE A 32 4.18 -13.34 6.29
C PHE A 32 3.26 -14.47 5.78
N SER A 33 2.98 -15.48 6.61
CA SER A 33 1.80 -16.32 6.37
C SER A 33 0.59 -15.62 6.97
N ALA A 34 0.09 -14.61 6.28
CA ALA A 34 -1.18 -14.00 6.61
C ALA A 34 -2.25 -14.58 5.68
N ARG A 35 -2.83 -15.72 6.10
CA ARG A 35 -4.28 -15.87 5.93
C ARG A 35 -4.88 -14.56 6.45
N TRP A 36 -5.63 -13.82 5.63
CA TRP A 36 -6.34 -12.62 6.07
C TRP A 36 -7.12 -12.95 7.35
N ASP A 37 -6.53 -12.63 8.51
CA ASP A 37 -7.12 -12.95 9.81
C ASP A 37 -7.94 -11.75 10.22
N ALA A 38 -9.23 -11.80 9.87
CA ALA A 38 -10.21 -10.79 10.24
C ALA A 38 -10.20 -10.46 11.75
N ARG A 39 -9.72 -11.37 12.62
CA ARG A 39 -9.62 -11.14 14.06
C ARG A 39 -8.48 -10.20 14.46
N ARG A 40 -7.39 -10.10 13.68
CA ARG A 40 -6.33 -9.10 13.93
C ARG A 40 -6.78 -7.69 13.54
N HIS A 41 -7.54 -7.56 12.47
CA HIS A 41 -8.05 -6.26 11.99
C HIS A 41 -9.17 -5.68 12.88
N ALA A 42 -9.93 -6.53 13.59
CA ALA A 42 -10.95 -6.08 14.55
C ALA A 42 -10.40 -5.22 15.71
N ARG A 43 -9.08 -5.26 15.99
CA ARG A 43 -8.46 -4.35 16.97
C ARG A 43 -8.31 -2.91 16.47
N ASN A 44 -8.29 -2.68 15.16
CA ASN A 44 -8.13 -1.36 14.54
C ASN A 44 -9.46 -0.64 14.24
N SER A 45 -10.61 -1.29 14.48
CA SER A 45 -11.95 -0.77 14.19
C SER A 45 -12.66 -0.16 15.42
N ARG A 46 -11.92 0.26 16.45
CA ARG A 46 -12.51 0.86 17.67
C ARG A 46 -13.17 2.22 17.43
N GLY A 47 -12.78 2.93 16.36
CA GLY A 47 -13.51 4.07 15.81
C GLY A 47 -14.09 3.66 14.47
N GLY A 48 -15.41 3.65 14.34
CA GLY A 48 -16.07 3.33 13.07
C GLY A 48 -15.62 4.27 11.95
N ALA A 49 -15.83 3.86 10.70
CA ALA A 49 -15.58 4.72 9.55
C ALA A 49 -16.36 6.04 9.68
N PRO A 50 -15.80 7.18 9.22
CA PRO A 50 -16.51 8.44 9.17
C PRO A 50 -17.88 8.28 8.51
N GLN A 51 -18.92 8.87 9.11
CA GLN A 51 -20.28 8.74 8.60
C GLN A 51 -20.53 9.77 7.50
N ILE A 52 -20.89 9.29 6.31
CA ILE A 52 -21.26 10.10 5.14
C ILE A 52 -22.74 9.89 4.87
N ARG A 53 -23.53 10.97 4.83
CA ARG A 53 -25.00 10.89 4.73
C ARG A 53 -25.47 10.66 3.30
N SER A 54 -24.76 11.23 2.33
CA SER A 54 -25.06 11.13 0.90
C SER A 54 -23.77 11.12 0.09
N SER A 55 -23.79 10.51 -1.09
CA SER A 55 -22.66 10.58 -2.04
C SER A 55 -22.34 12.00 -2.49
N ALA A 56 -23.33 12.92 -2.45
CA ALA A 56 -23.13 14.33 -2.77
C ALA A 56 -22.26 15.07 -1.72
N ASP A 57 -22.11 14.52 -0.52
CA ASP A 57 -21.26 15.07 0.53
C ASP A 57 -19.78 14.62 0.37
N CYS A 58 -19.48 13.77 -0.64
CA CYS A 58 -18.14 13.26 -0.87
C CYS A 58 -17.25 14.32 -1.55
N ALA A 59 -16.20 14.74 -0.86
CA ALA A 59 -15.03 15.40 -1.43
C ALA A 59 -13.84 14.42 -1.43
N VAL A 60 -13.23 14.22 -2.61
CA VAL A 60 -12.16 13.23 -2.84
C VAL A 60 -10.85 13.93 -3.18
N TYR A 61 -9.76 13.52 -2.54
CA TYR A 61 -8.40 13.93 -2.85
C TYR A 61 -7.62 12.77 -3.47
N GLU A 62 -7.08 12.94 -4.67
CA GLU A 62 -6.25 11.93 -5.32
C GLU A 62 -4.80 12.01 -4.85
N LEU A 63 -4.21 10.87 -4.50
CA LEU A 63 -2.89 10.78 -3.89
C LEU A 63 -2.12 9.55 -4.34
N HIS A 64 -0.83 9.71 -4.64
CA HIS A 64 0.10 8.61 -4.88
C HIS A 64 0.97 8.33 -3.64
N VAL A 65 1.17 7.06 -3.29
CA VAL A 65 1.90 6.65 -2.06
C VAL A 65 3.35 7.14 -2.07
N ARG A 66 4.03 7.04 -3.21
CA ARG A 66 5.40 7.54 -3.36
C ARG A 66 5.46 9.06 -3.12
N ASP A 67 4.70 9.81 -3.92
CA ASP A 67 4.72 11.28 -3.95
C ASP A 67 4.28 11.90 -2.62
N PHE A 68 3.47 11.20 -1.83
CA PHE A 68 3.07 11.63 -0.49
C PHE A 68 4.27 11.99 0.41
N SER A 69 5.39 11.27 0.28
CA SER A 69 6.50 11.39 1.24
C SER A 69 7.90 11.30 0.64
N ALA A 70 8.05 11.01 -0.66
CA ALA A 70 9.37 10.83 -1.28
C ALA A 70 10.31 12.02 -1.07
N SER A 71 9.78 13.25 -1.13
CA SER A 71 10.52 14.49 -0.91
C SER A 71 10.26 15.13 0.46
N ASP A 72 9.48 14.49 1.34
CA ASP A 72 9.16 15.04 2.66
C ASP A 72 10.30 14.72 3.64
N GLU A 73 11.19 15.68 3.85
CA GLU A 73 12.32 15.54 4.77
C GLU A 73 11.90 15.32 6.23
N SER A 74 10.66 15.65 6.60
CA SER A 74 10.11 15.38 7.94
C SER A 74 9.78 13.90 8.17
N VAL A 75 9.79 13.08 7.12
CA VAL A 75 9.65 11.62 7.20
C VAL A 75 11.05 10.99 7.27
N PRO A 76 11.29 10.01 8.17
CA PRO A 76 12.54 9.26 8.19
C PRO A 76 12.85 8.64 6.83
N GLU A 77 14.09 8.77 6.37
CA GLU A 77 14.52 8.41 5.01
C GLU A 77 14.07 7.00 4.58
N HIS A 78 14.23 6.01 5.46
CA HIS A 78 13.85 4.61 5.18
C HIS A 78 12.33 4.40 4.98
N LEU A 79 11.50 5.33 5.44
CA LEU A 79 10.04 5.28 5.33
C LEU A 79 9.50 6.10 4.15
N ARG A 80 10.32 6.97 3.53
CA ARG A 80 9.88 7.82 2.42
C ARG A 80 9.43 6.98 1.23
N GLY A 81 8.30 7.37 0.66
CA GLY A 81 7.63 6.70 -0.45
C GLY A 81 6.97 5.35 -0.10
N THR A 82 6.86 5.01 1.19
CA THR A 82 6.24 3.76 1.66
C THR A 82 4.88 4.00 2.32
N TYR A 83 4.11 2.93 2.53
CA TYR A 83 2.86 2.99 3.31
C TYR A 83 3.07 3.40 4.77
N GLU A 84 4.24 3.14 5.35
CA GLU A 84 4.52 3.50 6.75
C GLU A 84 4.62 5.01 6.96
N ALA A 85 4.89 5.79 5.91
CA ALA A 85 4.92 7.25 5.99
C ALA A 85 3.60 7.86 6.47
N PHE A 86 2.45 7.22 6.20
CA PHE A 86 1.13 7.68 6.69
C PHE A 86 0.99 7.61 8.22
N THR A 87 1.86 6.85 8.88
CA THR A 87 1.87 6.69 10.34
C THR A 87 2.76 7.71 11.04
N CYS A 88 3.61 8.43 10.30
CA CYS A 88 4.52 9.44 10.85
C CYS A 88 3.74 10.67 11.34
N GLU A 89 3.58 10.79 12.66
CA GLU A 89 2.65 11.75 13.25
C GLU A 89 3.02 13.21 12.99
N GLU A 90 4.31 13.51 13.00
CA GLU A 90 4.88 14.86 12.87
C GLU A 90 5.22 15.21 11.42
N SER A 91 4.87 14.35 10.46
CA SER A 91 5.14 14.59 9.04
C SER A 91 4.31 15.74 8.46
N ARG A 92 4.91 16.48 7.52
CA ARG A 92 4.21 17.55 6.79
C ARG A 92 3.06 16.97 5.97
N GLY A 93 3.26 15.81 5.36
CA GLY A 93 2.19 15.08 4.65
C GLY A 93 0.97 14.80 5.53
N ARG A 94 1.16 14.28 6.75
CA ARG A 94 0.04 13.98 7.65
C ARG A 94 -0.62 15.24 8.21
N ALA A 95 0.17 16.28 8.52
CA ALA A 95 -0.37 17.58 8.89
C ALA A 95 -1.23 18.19 7.77
N HIS A 96 -0.83 18.03 6.51
CA HIS A 96 -1.59 18.47 5.35
C HIS A 96 -2.91 17.70 5.21
N LEU A 97 -2.89 16.36 5.31
CA LEU A 97 -4.11 15.54 5.28
C LEU A 97 -5.08 15.92 6.41
N ARG A 98 -4.58 16.24 7.61
CA ARG A 98 -5.42 16.74 8.71
C ARG A 98 -6.06 18.08 8.35
N GLY A 99 -5.29 19.01 7.79
CA GLY A 99 -5.83 20.31 7.34
C GLY A 99 -6.90 20.16 6.25
N LEU A 100 -6.71 19.23 5.31
CA LEU A 100 -7.72 18.92 4.30
C LEU A 100 -8.98 18.34 4.95
N ALA A 101 -8.85 17.41 5.90
CA ALA A 101 -9.98 16.85 6.63
C ALA A 101 -10.75 17.92 7.42
N GLU A 102 -10.04 18.82 8.10
CA GLU A 102 -10.62 19.97 8.81
C GLU A 102 -11.36 20.93 7.85
N ALA A 103 -10.88 21.07 6.61
CA ALA A 103 -11.52 21.85 5.55
C ALA A 103 -12.70 21.14 4.88
N GLY A 104 -13.02 19.90 5.27
CA GLY A 104 -14.16 19.14 4.75
C GLY A 104 -13.82 18.10 3.69
N MET A 105 -12.53 17.79 3.46
CA MET A 105 -12.15 16.63 2.65
C MET A 105 -12.58 15.35 3.35
N THR A 106 -13.19 14.43 2.60
CA THR A 106 -13.83 13.24 3.20
C THR A 106 -13.12 11.94 2.84
N HIS A 107 -12.50 11.87 1.66
CA HIS A 107 -11.89 10.66 1.14
C HIS A 107 -10.55 10.95 0.49
N VAL A 108 -9.66 9.96 0.53
CA VAL A 108 -8.44 9.90 -0.27
C VAL A 108 -8.57 8.75 -1.26
N HIS A 109 -8.33 9.02 -2.54
CA HIS A 109 -8.25 8.04 -3.60
C HIS A 109 -6.78 7.74 -3.88
N LEU A 110 -6.33 6.54 -3.56
CA LEU A 110 -4.95 6.13 -3.75
C LEU A 110 -4.70 5.60 -5.17
N LEU A 111 -3.71 6.18 -5.84
CA LEU A 111 -3.22 5.71 -7.14
C LEU A 111 -2.39 4.43 -6.98
N PRO A 112 -2.31 3.59 -8.03
CA PRO A 112 -2.42 2.14 -7.92
C PRO A 112 -1.65 1.53 -6.75
N VAL A 113 -2.39 0.86 -5.86
CA VAL A 113 -1.86 0.20 -4.66
C VAL A 113 -2.02 -1.33 -4.67
N ALA A 114 -2.66 -1.86 -5.72
CA ALA A 114 -2.61 -3.29 -6.01
C ALA A 114 -1.21 -3.65 -6.54
N ASP A 115 -0.88 -4.94 -6.61
CA ASP A 115 0.36 -5.39 -7.24
C ASP A 115 0.36 -5.06 -8.76
N PHE A 116 1.45 -4.44 -9.24
CA PHE A 116 1.65 -4.09 -10.64
C PHE A 116 3.12 -4.24 -11.06
N GLY A 117 3.36 -4.89 -12.21
CA GLY A 117 4.70 -5.34 -12.59
C GLY A 117 5.65 -4.29 -13.19
N SER A 118 5.30 -3.01 -13.19
CA SER A 118 6.15 -1.97 -13.82
C SER A 118 7.18 -1.34 -12.88
N VAL A 119 7.16 -1.67 -11.59
CA VAL A 119 8.09 -1.17 -10.58
C VAL A 119 8.67 -2.37 -9.83
N SER A 120 10.00 -2.46 -9.76
CA SER A 120 10.67 -3.49 -8.94
C SER A 120 10.32 -3.26 -7.47
N GLU A 121 10.14 -4.32 -6.70
CA GLU A 121 9.90 -4.23 -5.25
C GLU A 121 11.21 -4.31 -4.45
N ASP A 122 12.34 -4.59 -5.13
CA ASP A 122 13.67 -4.60 -4.52
C ASP A 122 14.10 -3.18 -4.13
N ARG A 123 14.37 -2.97 -2.84
CA ARG A 123 14.80 -1.68 -2.31
C ARG A 123 16.20 -1.28 -2.81
N GLU A 124 17.08 -2.24 -3.09
CA GLU A 124 18.36 -1.91 -3.70
C GLU A 124 18.21 -1.41 -5.14
N TRP A 125 17.17 -1.88 -5.86
CA TRP A 125 16.87 -1.36 -7.19
C TRP A 125 16.47 0.12 -7.12
N HIS A 126 15.72 0.53 -6.09
CA HIS A 126 15.32 1.92 -5.90
C HIS A 126 16.50 2.83 -5.57
N ALA A 127 17.44 2.37 -4.73
CA ALA A 127 18.60 3.16 -4.34
C ALA A 127 19.60 3.44 -5.49
N ARG A 128 19.48 2.73 -6.62
CA ARG A 128 20.35 2.89 -7.79
C ARG A 128 19.81 3.87 -8.84
N ALA A 129 18.56 4.33 -8.69
CA ALA A 129 17.84 5.09 -9.72
C ALA A 129 17.89 6.62 -9.53
N ASP A 130 18.61 7.10 -8.51
CA ASP A 130 18.92 8.51 -8.26
C ASP A 130 20.32 8.89 -8.77
#